data_AF-A0AAN5DDQ1-F1
#
_entry.id   AF-A0AAN5DDQ1-F1
#
_cell.length_a   1.000
_cell.length_b   1.000
_cell.length_c   1.000
_cell.angle_alpha   90.00
_cell.angle_beta   90.00
_cell.angle_gamma   90.00
#
_symmetry.space_group_name_H-M   'P 1'
#
loop_
_entity.id
_entity.type
_entity.pdbx_description
1 polymer ?
#
loop_
_entity_poly.entity_id
_entity_poly.type
_entity_poly.pdbx_seq_one_letter_code
_entity_poly.pdbx_strand_id
1 'polypeptide(L)'
;MNSSSLLNRFSSLKNDYEALESMSYLENLPPELLWKIIDFVPDSAFDLRLTSRFLKYRVEEFVLQRDYITKKAIIFDKHYRIDA
;
A
#
# COMPACT_ATOMS: atom_id res chain seq x y z
N MET A 1 14.80 -32.39 5.85
CA MET A 1 14.23 -31.45 4.85
C MET A 1 14.25 -32.17 3.51
N ASN A 2 13.10 -32.27 2.84
CA ASN A 2 12.88 -33.07 1.63
C ASN A 2 13.02 -32.22 0.36
N SER A 3 13.72 -32.72 -0.66
CA SER A 3 13.99 -32.01 -1.92
C SER A 3 12.72 -31.52 -2.65
N SER A 4 11.59 -32.21 -2.45
CA SER A 4 10.28 -31.85 -2.97
C SER A 4 9.74 -30.54 -2.37
N SER A 5 10.05 -30.25 -1.10
CA SER A 5 9.67 -28.97 -0.45
C SER A 5 10.41 -27.79 -1.05
N LEU A 6 11.69 -27.98 -1.40
CA LEU A 6 12.50 -26.93 -2.01
C LEU A 6 12.05 -26.64 -3.45
N LEU A 7 11.79 -27.68 -4.24
CA LEU A 7 11.26 -27.53 -5.60
C LEU A 7 9.93 -26.76 -5.63
N ASN A 8 9.00 -27.09 -4.74
CA ASN A 8 7.73 -26.34 -4.63
C ASN A 8 7.95 -24.87 -4.28
N ARG A 9 8.94 -24.59 -3.42
CA ARG A 9 9.29 -23.21 -3.03
C ARG A 9 9.91 -22.44 -4.20
N PHE A 10 10.78 -23.05 -4.99
CA PHE A 10 11.35 -22.42 -6.19
C PHE A 10 10.28 -22.14 -7.26
N SER A 11 9.35 -23.08 -7.47
CA SER A 11 8.23 -22.87 -8.39
C SER A 11 7.32 -21.72 -7.94
N SER A 12 7.06 -21.61 -6.65
CA SER A 12 6.30 -20.47 -6.09
C SER A 12 7.01 -19.14 -6.32
N LEU A 13 8.31 -19.07 -5.99
CA LEU A 13 9.11 -17.85 -6.18
C LEU A 13 9.19 -17.44 -7.65
N LYS A 14 9.28 -18.42 -8.56
CA LYS A 14 9.30 -18.15 -10.00
C LYS A 14 7.97 -17.53 -10.46
N ASN A 15 6.84 -18.06 -9.99
CA ASN A 15 5.52 -17.50 -10.31
C ASN A 15 5.35 -16.08 -9.75
N ASP A 16 5.88 -15.82 -8.55
CA ASP A 16 5.84 -14.49 -7.94
C ASP A 16 6.71 -13.50 -8.73
N TYR A 17 7.89 -13.93 -9.21
CA TYR A 17 8.76 -13.12 -10.06
C TYR A 17 8.13 -12.80 -11.43
N GLU A 18 7.51 -13.78 -12.08
CA GLU A 18 6.81 -13.54 -13.36
C GLU A 18 5.58 -12.63 -13.17
N ALA A 19 4.89 -12.74 -12.04
CA ALA A 19 3.81 -11.82 -11.69
C ALA A 19 4.34 -10.39 -11.49
N LEU A 20 5.48 -10.21 -10.83
CA LEU A 20 6.14 -8.91 -10.66
C LEU A 20 6.61 -8.32 -12.00
N GLU A 21 7.13 -9.13 -12.93
CA GLU A 21 7.50 -8.66 -14.28
C GLU A 21 6.30 -8.16 -15.09
N SER A 22 5.11 -8.72 -14.84
CA SER A 22 3.88 -8.28 -15.52
C SER A 22 3.30 -6.97 -14.97
N MET A 23 3.69 -6.58 -13.76
CA MET A 23 3.22 -5.36 -13.10
C MET A 23 4.02 -4.15 -13.56
N SER A 24 3.36 -3.00 -13.63
CA SER A 24 4.06 -1.75 -13.89
C SER A 24 5.04 -1.40 -12.76
N TYR A 25 6.07 -0.63 -13.06
CA TYR A 25 7.03 -0.15 -12.04
C TYR A 25 6.34 0.56 -10.87
N LEU A 26 5.21 1.23 -11.11
CA LEU A 26 4.41 1.88 -10.07
C LEU A 26 3.67 0.87 -9.17
N GLU A 27 3.17 -0.22 -9.74
CA GLU A 27 2.49 -1.28 -8.99
C GLU A 27 3.46 -2.13 -8.17
N ASN A 28 4.70 -2.24 -8.62
CA ASN A 28 5.79 -2.93 -7.90
C ASN A 28 6.37 -2.13 -6.73
N LEU A 29 5.97 -0.86 -6.56
CA LEU A 29 6.44 -0.08 -5.43
C LEU A 29 5.91 -0.63 -4.09
N PRO A 30 6.75 -0.65 -3.04
CA PRO A 30 6.26 -0.79 -1.68
C PRO A 30 5.17 0.25 -1.40
N PRO A 31 4.08 -0.13 -0.69
CA PRO A 31 2.97 0.77 -0.41
C PRO A 31 3.41 2.10 0.19
N GLU A 32 4.42 2.09 1.08
CA GLU A 32 4.93 3.29 1.73
C GLU A 32 5.54 4.29 0.74
N LEU A 33 6.17 3.81 -0.34
CA LEU A 33 6.71 4.68 -1.39
C LEU A 33 5.60 5.22 -2.29
N LEU A 34 4.64 4.36 -2.65
CA LEU A 34 3.49 4.78 -3.45
C LEU A 34 2.65 5.84 -2.71
N TRP A 35 2.44 5.65 -1.40
CA TRP A 35 1.74 6.61 -0.55
C TRP A 35 2.49 7.94 -0.42
N LYS A 36 3.82 7.92 -0.34
CA LYS A 36 4.62 9.16 -0.37
C LYS A 36 4.45 9.92 -1.68
N ILE A 37 4.31 9.23 -2.81
CA ILE A 37 4.04 9.87 -4.10
C ILE A 37 2.65 10.50 -4.11
N ILE A 38 1.64 9.76 -3.61
CA ILE A 38 0.27 10.27 -3.48
C ILE A 38 0.21 11.49 -2.55
N ASP A 39 0.92 11.46 -1.42
CA ASP A 39 1.05 12.59 -0.49
C ASP A 39 1.72 13.81 -1.15
N PHE A 40 2.67 13.59 -2.05
CA PHE A 40 3.37 14.65 -2.76
C PHE A 40 2.51 15.28 -3.87
N VAL A 41 1.68 14.49 -4.56
CA VAL A 41 0.79 14.95 -5.64
C VAL A 41 -0.63 14.41 -5.45
N PRO A 42 -1.39 14.94 -4.48
CA PRO A 42 -2.72 14.41 -4.15
C PRO A 42 -3.73 14.60 -5.28
N ASP A 43 -3.58 15.65 -6.08
CA ASP A 43 -4.49 15.93 -7.21
C ASP A 43 -4.45 14.81 -8.26
N SER A 44 -3.30 14.17 -8.45
CA SER A 44 -3.13 13.05 -9.38
C SER A 44 -3.57 11.70 -8.80
N ALA A 45 -3.93 11.63 -7.52
CA ALA A 45 -4.35 10.38 -6.89
C ALA A 45 -5.65 9.82 -7.49
N PHE A 46 -6.55 10.72 -7.93
CA PHE A 46 -7.78 10.32 -8.60
C PHE A 46 -7.47 9.65 -9.94
N ASP A 47 -6.61 10.25 -10.75
CA ASP A 47 -6.20 9.69 -12.05
C ASP A 47 -5.45 8.38 -11.86
N LEU A 48 -4.56 8.32 -10.86
CA LEU A 48 -3.83 7.11 -10.49
C LEU A 48 -4.78 5.96 -10.16
N ARG A 49 -5.87 6.24 -9.43
CA ARG A 49 -6.93 5.27 -9.09
C ARG A 49 -7.64 4.69 -10.30
N LEU A 50 -7.64 5.38 -11.44
CA LEU A 50 -8.33 4.94 -12.66
C LEU A 50 -7.44 4.08 -13.58
N THR A 51 -6.13 4.05 -13.34
CA THR A 51 -5.18 3.37 -14.24
C THR A 51 -5.18 1.84 -14.09
N SER A 52 -5.33 1.33 -12.87
CA SER A 52 -5.37 -0.12 -12.61
C SER A 52 -6.15 -0.48 -11.35
N ARG A 53 -6.60 -1.74 -11.29
CA ARG A 53 -7.29 -2.27 -10.10
C ARG A 53 -6.39 -2.30 -8.87
N PHE A 54 -5.09 -2.56 -9.05
CA PHE A 54 -4.13 -2.59 -7.96
C PHE A 54 -3.87 -1.19 -7.42
N LEU A 55 -3.62 -0.22 -8.30
CA LEU A 55 -3.41 1.18 -7.89
C LEU A 55 -4.67 1.77 -7.26
N LYS A 56 -5.86 1.38 -7.74
CA LYS A 56 -7.12 1.71 -7.07
C LYS A 56 -7.13 1.26 -5.60
N TYR A 57 -6.83 -0.02 -5.37
CA TYR A 57 -6.79 -0.58 -4.02
C TYR A 57 -5.78 0.16 -3.14
N ARG A 58 -4.58 0.46 -3.66
CA ARG A 58 -3.55 1.19 -2.92
C ARG A 58 -3.94 2.63 -2.56
N VAL A 59 -4.62 3.33 -3.46
CA VAL A 59 -5.15 4.68 -3.19
C VAL A 59 -6.25 4.62 -2.13
N GLU A 60 -7.13 3.62 -2.16
CA GLU A 60 -8.17 3.44 -1.14
C GLU A 60 -7.58 3.09 0.23
N GLU A 61 -6.57 2.21 0.26
CA GLU A 61 -5.81 1.86 1.47
C GLU A 61 -5.16 3.08 2.11
N PHE A 62 -4.54 3.93 1.29
CA PHE A 62 -3.94 5.19 1.72
C PHE A 62 -4.97 6.13 2.38
N VAL A 63 -6.14 6.30 1.75
CA VAL A 63 -7.21 7.15 2.29
C VAL A 63 -7.67 6.63 3.65
N LEU A 64 -7.87 5.31 3.80
CA LEU A 64 -8.26 4.69 5.07
C LEU A 64 -7.22 4.90 6.17
N GLN A 65 -5.93 4.80 5.84
CA GLN A 65 -4.84 5.01 6.79
C GLN A 65 -4.78 6.47 7.26
N ARG A 66 -4.90 7.43 6.34
CA ARG A 66 -4.98 8.88 6.65
C ARG A 66 -6.18 9.18 7.56
N ASP A 67 -7.32 8.58 7.28
CA ASP A 67 -8.54 8.69 8.07
C ASP A 67 -8.33 8.17 9.50
N TYR A 68 -7.71 7.00 9.64
CA TYR A 68 -7.40 6.41 10.94
C TYR A 68 -6.44 7.29 11.74
N ILE A 69 -5.36 7.79 11.11
CA ILE A 69 -4.39 8.68 11.75
C ILE A 69 -5.09 9.97 12.21
N THR A 70 -5.93 10.56 11.38
CA THR A 70 -6.67 11.79 11.70
C THR A 70 -7.64 11.58 12.86
N LYS A 71 -8.43 10.49 12.82
CA LYS A 71 -9.35 10.13 13.91
C LYS A 71 -8.60 9.86 15.21
N LYS A 72 -7.46 9.17 15.15
CA LYS A 72 -6.59 8.93 16.30
C LYS A 72 -6.06 10.25 16.87
N ALA A 73 -5.53 11.14 16.04
CA ALA A 73 -5.01 12.44 16.47
C ALA A 73 -6.08 13.30 17.18
N ILE A 74 -7.32 13.32 16.66
CA ILE A 74 -8.44 14.03 17.29
C ILE A 74 -8.79 13.44 18.67
N ILE A 75 -8.79 12.12 18.81
CA ILE A 75 -9.06 11.46 20.09
C ILE A 75 -7.97 11.79 21.11
N PHE A 76 -6.70 11.77 20.72
CA PHE A 76 -5.60 12.16 21.59
C PHE A 76 -5.68 13.63 22.00
N ASP A 77 -5.91 14.56 21.05
CA ASP A 77 -6.03 16.01 21.36
C ASP A 77 -7.16 16.28 22.36
N LYS A 78 -8.31 15.62 22.18
CA LYS A 78 -9.45 15.74 23.12
C LYS A 78 -9.14 15.22 24.52
N HIS A 79 -8.25 14.24 24.68
CA HIS A 79 -7.90 13.67 25.98
C HIS A 79 -6.92 14.56 26.77
N TYR A 80 -6.08 15.35 26.10
CA TYR A 80 -5.13 16.26 26.76
C TYR A 80 -5.71 17.65 27.11
N ARG A 81 -6.92 17.99 26.64
CA ARG A 81 -7.57 19.27 26.95
C ARG A 81 -8.49 19.23 28.17
N ILE A 82 -8.64 18.07 28.82
CA ILE A 82 -9.53 17.92 29.98
C ILE A 82 -8.79 18.20 31.32
N ASP A 83 -7.46 18.30 31.29
CA ASP A 83 -6.63 18.51 32.48
C ASP A 83 -5.90 19.88 32.51
N ALA A 84 -6.41 20.90 31.81
CA ALA A 84 -5.84 22.26 31.77
C ALA A 84 -6.79 23.33 32.34
#